data_AF-A0A0B6ZMY1-F1
#
_entry.id   AF-A0A0B6ZMY1-F1
#
_cell.length_a   1.000
_cell.length_b   1.000
_cell.length_c   1.000
_cell.angle_alpha   90.00
_cell.angle_beta   90.00
_cell.angle_gamma   90.00
#
_symmetry.space_group_name_H-M   'P 1'
#
loop_
_entity.id
_entity.type
_entity.pdbx_description
1 polymer ?
#
loop_
_entity_poly.entity_id
_entity_poly.type
_entity_poly.pdbx_seq_one_letter_code
_entity_poly.pdbx_strand_id
1 'polypeptide(L)' 'RLLLDQMGLLSWEKRCHFDLLKKSDKVLREMKNLDAQKCRETHKIAVIYIAQGQEDKNSILSNNMGSRAFEDFVAGLG' A
#
# COMPACT_ATOMS: atom_id res chain seq x y z
N ARG A 1 4.52 -2.03 15.94
CA ARG A 1 5.87 -1.91 16.57
C ARG A 1 5.93 -2.58 17.94
N LEU A 2 4.87 -2.54 18.74
CA LEU A 2 4.82 -3.13 20.08
C LEU A 2 4.99 -4.66 20.12
N LEU A 3 4.40 -5.39 19.18
CA LEU A 3 4.57 -6.85 19.07
C LEU A 3 6.04 -7.25 18.78
N LEU A 4 6.74 -6.49 17.95
CA LEU A 4 8.16 -6.73 17.64
C LEU A 4 9.07 -6.51 18.85
N ASP A 5 8.72 -5.53 19.70
CA ASP A 5 9.40 -5.27 20.97
C ASP A 5 9.20 -6.43 21.96
N GLN A 6 7.96 -6.92 22.06
CA GLN A 6 7.60 -8.07 22.90
C GLN A 6 8.29 -9.39 22.46
N MET A 7 8.58 -9.52 21.17
CA MET A 7 9.32 -10.68 20.62
C MET A 7 10.84 -10.52 20.68
N GLY A 8 11.37 -9.40 21.21
CA GLY A 8 12.80 -9.14 21.26
C GLY A 8 13.44 -8.84 19.89
N LEU A 9 12.64 -8.74 18.82
CA LEU A 9 13.13 -8.59 17.45
C LEU A 9 13.71 -7.19 17.16
N LEU A 10 13.42 -6.21 18.03
CA LEU A 10 14.00 -4.87 17.97
C LEU A 10 15.44 -4.78 18.47
N SER A 11 15.95 -5.80 19.19
CA SER A 11 17.34 -5.88 19.65
C SER A 11 18.13 -6.87 18.80
N TRP A 12 19.22 -6.43 18.17
CA TRP A 12 20.05 -7.27 17.29
C TRP A 12 20.52 -8.57 17.98
N GLU A 13 20.94 -8.46 19.24
CA GLU A 13 21.46 -9.57 20.05
C GLU A 13 20.41 -10.66 20.34
N LYS A 14 19.13 -10.29 20.38
CA LYS A 14 18.04 -11.21 20.74
C LYS A 14 17.43 -11.94 19.55
N ARG A 15 17.80 -11.58 18.31
CA ARG A 15 17.23 -12.17 17.08
C ARG A 15 17.60 -13.65 16.88
N CYS A 16 18.69 -14.11 17.49
CA CYS A 16 19.13 -15.51 17.42
C CYS A 16 18.59 -16.38 18.56
N HIS A 17 17.71 -15.85 19.41
CA HIS A 17 17.14 -16.56 20.56
C HIS A 17 15.62 -16.68 20.43
N PHE A 18 15.06 -17.78 20.94
CA PHE A 18 13.61 -18.01 20.96
C PHE A 18 13.10 -17.86 22.39
N ASP A 19 12.36 -16.80 22.65
CA ASP A 19 11.71 -16.56 23.93
C ASP A 19 10.26 -17.07 23.92
N LEU A 20 9.86 -17.79 24.98
CA LEU A 20 8.47 -18.18 25.16
C LEU A 20 7.62 -16.95 25.52
N LEU A 21 6.71 -16.56 24.61
CA LEU A 21 5.81 -15.43 24.85
C LEU A 21 4.80 -15.73 25.96
N LYS A 22 4.70 -14.84 26.94
CA LYS A 22 3.66 -14.92 27.98
C LYS A 22 2.30 -14.61 27.39
N LYS A 23 1.35 -15.55 27.53
CA LYS A 23 -0.04 -15.37 27.10
C LYS A 23 -0.68 -14.24 27.90
N SER A 24 -1.01 -13.15 27.21
CA SER A 24 -1.77 -12.03 27.74
C SER A 24 -2.77 -11.53 26.70
N ASP A 25 -3.87 -10.90 27.14
CA ASP A 25 -4.90 -10.38 26.23
C ASP A 25 -4.35 -9.35 25.24
N LYS A 26 -3.32 -8.62 25.66
CA LYS A 26 -2.60 -7.67 24.81
C LYS A 26 -1.85 -8.37 23.68
N VAL A 27 -1.10 -9.44 23.98
CA VAL A 27 -0.37 -10.23 22.97
C VAL A 27 -1.35 -10.90 22.01
N LEU A 28 -2.43 -11.49 22.53
CA LEU A 28 -3.47 -12.13 21.70
C LEU A 28 -4.14 -11.15 20.74
N ARG A 29 -4.38 -9.91 21.18
CA ARG A 29 -4.96 -8.86 20.32
C ARG A 29 -4.01 -8.45 19.20
N GLU A 30 -2.74 -8.23 19.53
CA GLU A 30 -1.73 -7.85 18.53
C GLU A 30 -1.49 -8.96 17.51
N MET A 31 -1.51 -10.23 17.94
CA MET A 31 -1.37 -11.38 17.05
C MET A 31 -2.58 -11.50 16.10
N LYS A 32 -3.80 -11.30 16.61
CA LYS A 32 -5.01 -11.22 15.76
C LYS A 32 -4.94 -10.06 14.76
N ASN A 33 -4.41 -8.91 15.17
CA ASN A 33 -4.23 -7.76 14.29
C ASN A 33 -3.22 -8.06 13.17
N LEU A 34 -2.13 -8.77 13.50
CA LEU A 34 -1.13 -9.23 12.53
C LEU A 34 -1.73 -10.25 11.55
N ASP A 35 -2.47 -11.24 12.04
CA ASP A 35 -3.13 -12.25 11.20
C ASP A 35 -4.20 -11.62 10.29
N ALA A 36 -4.91 -10.60 10.79
CA ALA A 36 -5.90 -9.84 10.02
C ALA A 36 -5.26 -8.89 9.01
N GLN A 37 -3.94 -8.68 9.06
CA GLN A 37 -3.21 -7.83 8.15
C GLN A 37 -3.11 -8.51 6.79
N LYS A 38 -4.13 -8.32 5.95
CA LYS A 38 -4.10 -8.75 4.55
C LYS A 38 -2.86 -8.15 3.88
N CYS A 39 -2.10 -8.98 3.16
CA CYS A 39 -1.02 -8.53 2.30
C CYS A 39 -1.65 -7.74 1.15
N ARG A 40 -1.88 -6.44 1.36
CA ARG A 40 -2.42 -5.56 0.34
C ARG A 40 -1.26 -5.11 -0.53
N GLU A 41 -0.98 -5.86 -1.57
CA GLU A 41 -0.25 -5.31 -2.71
C GLU A 41 -1.10 -4.16 -3.27
N THR A 42 -0.75 -2.94 -2.87
CA THR A 42 -1.47 -1.73 -3.27
C THR A 42 -0.77 -1.20 -4.51
N HIS A 43 -1.32 -1.51 -5.67
CA HIS A 43 -0.81 -0.98 -6.93
C HIS A 43 -1.46 0.37 -7.22
N LYS A 44 -0.64 1.42 -7.26
CA LYS A 44 -1.06 2.74 -7.72
C LYS A 44 -0.64 2.88 -9.18
N ILE A 45 -1.62 3.03 -10.06
CA ILE A 45 -1.41 3.23 -11.49
C ILE A 45 -2.02 4.59 -11.85
N ALA A 46 -1.25 5.41 -12.57
CA ALA A 46 -1.74 6.67 -13.11
C ALA A 46 -2.06 6.49 -14.60
N VAL A 47 -3.21 7.00 -15.02
CA VAL A 47 -3.63 7.06 -16.43
C VAL A 47 -3.71 8.53 -16.80
N ILE A 48 -3.05 8.92 -17.90
CA ILE A 48 -2.96 10.32 -18.35
C ILE A 48 -3.36 10.38 -19.82
N TYR A 49 -4.18 11.38 -20.17
CA TYR A 49 -4.56 11.68 -21.54
C TYR A 49 -3.60 12.71 -22.16
N ILE A 50 -3.13 12.44 -23.37
CA ILE A 50 -2.29 13.35 -24.17
C ILE A 50 -3.05 13.66 -25.47
N ALA A 51 -3.42 14.92 -25.65
CA ALA A 51 -4.06 15.38 -26.89
C ALA A 51 -3.05 15.59 -28.02
N GLN A 52 -3.51 15.64 -29.26
CA GLN A 52 -2.65 15.88 -30.41
C GLN A 52 -1.90 17.21 -30.29
N GLY A 53 -0.57 17.16 -30.47
CA GLY A 53 0.31 18.33 -30.38
C GLY A 53 0.67 18.77 -28.96
N GLN A 54 0.28 18.02 -27.93
CA GLN A 54 0.74 18.27 -26.57
C GLN A 54 2.08 17.58 -26.31
N GLU A 55 3.12 18.39 -26.08
CA GLU A 55 4.47 17.90 -25.75
C GLU A 55 4.91 18.36 -24.34
N ASP A 56 4.36 19.48 -23.86
CA ASP A 56 4.70 20.05 -22.56
C ASP A 56 3.90 19.43 -21.41
N LYS A 57 4.58 19.20 -20.27
CA LYS A 57 3.96 18.66 -19.05
C LYS A 57 2.74 19.48 -18.59
N ASN A 58 2.84 20.80 -18.64
CA ASN A 58 1.77 21.67 -18.14
C ASN A 58 0.50 21.54 -19.00
N SER A 59 0.64 21.44 -20.33
CA SER A 59 -0.52 21.30 -21.22
C SER A 59 -1.18 19.93 -21.08
N ILE A 60 -0.38 18.87 -20.90
CA ILE A 60 -0.88 17.50 -20.68
C ILE A 60 -1.67 17.40 -19.36
N LEU A 61 -1.16 17.97 -18.27
CA LEU A 61 -1.79 17.88 -16.95
C LEU A 61 -2.94 18.88 -16.75
N SER A 62 -3.08 19.89 -17.61
CA SER A 62 -4.16 20.88 -17.58
C SER A 62 -5.31 20.55 -18.53
N ASN A 63 -5.40 19.31 -19.01
CA ASN A 63 -6.50 18.87 -19.86
C ASN A 63 -7.84 18.93 -19.10
N ASN A 64 -8.82 19.63 -19.67
CA ASN A 64 -10.17 19.72 -19.10
C ASN A 64 -11.01 18.47 -19.39
N MET A 65 -10.74 17.76 -20.50
CA MET A 65 -11.46 16.55 -20.91
C MET A 65 -10.58 15.69 -21.83
N GLY A 66 -10.84 14.37 -21.85
CA GLY A 66 -10.24 13.43 -22.80
C GLY A 66 -10.98 13.35 -24.14
N SER A 67 -10.48 12.50 -25.04
CA SER A 67 -11.23 12.09 -26.21
C SER A 67 -12.36 11.13 -25.82
N ARG A 68 -13.39 10.98 -26.65
CA ARG A 68 -14.48 10.04 -26.39
C ARG A 68 -13.97 8.60 -26.14
N ALA A 69 -13.00 8.14 -26.93
CA ALA A 69 -12.41 6.82 -26.74
C ALA A 69 -11.63 6.69 -25.42
N PHE A 70 -11.00 7.77 -24.94
CA PHE A 70 -10.33 7.79 -23.65
C PHE A 70 -11.34 7.73 -22.49
N GLU A 71 -12.41 8.52 -22.56
CA GLU A 71 -13.47 8.52 -21.54
C GLU A 71 -14.17 7.14 -21.48
N ASP A 72 -14.46 6.54 -22.64
CA ASP A 72 -15.04 5.18 -22.73
C ASP A 72 -14.09 4.12 -22.12
N PHE A 73 -12.77 4.26 -22.32
CA PHE A 73 -11.77 3.39 -21.70
C PHE A 73 -11.70 3.57 -20.18
N VAL A 74 -11.66 4.81 -19.68
CA VAL A 74 -11.61 5.11 -18.23
C VAL A 74 -12.88 4.63 -17.53
N ALA A 75 -14.04 4.76 -18.18
CA ALA A 75 -15.29 4.23 -17.67
C ALA A 75 -15.29 2.70 -17.50
N GLY A 76 -14.45 1.98 -18.25
CA GLY A 76 -14.29 0.53 -18.18
C GLY A 76 -13.23 0.01 -17.20
N LEU A 77 -12.50 0.88 -16.49
CA LEU A 77 -11.44 0.48 -15.55
C LEU A 77 -11.97 0.05 -14.16
N GLY A 78 -13.27 0.20 -13.91
CA GLY A 78 -13.94 -0.10 -12.63
C GLY A 78 -14.78 -1.36 -12.67
#